data_AF-X5Q5C0-F1
#
_entry.id   AF-X5Q5C0-F1
#
_cell.length_a   1.000
_cell.length_b   1.000
_cell.length_c   1.000
_cell.angle_alpha   90.00
_cell.angle_beta   90.00
_cell.angle_gamma   90.00
#
_symmetry.space_group_name_H-M   'P 1'
#
loop_
_entity.id
_entity.type
_entity.pdbx_description
1 polymer ?
#
loop_
_entity_poly.entity_id
_entity_poly.type
_entity_poly.pdbx_seq_one_letter_code
_entity_poly.pdbx_strand_id
1 'polypeptide(L)'
;MYKAISAKLINVTAAAGGAALLLGAANSTAHAAANQIVARVSLSQQTMEVLVDGRPTFAWKVSTGDSAHVTPTGSFKPTRMHEMWHSKKYDNAPMPHSVFFSGGYAVHATNAIKRLGRPASHGCVRLHPDNAADFYQLVETFGPTNTSIVIVK
;
A
#
# COMPACT_ATOMS: atom_id res chain seq x y z
N MET A 1 -6.60 -8.62 -23.38
CA MET A 1 -6.54 -7.24 -23.93
C MET A 1 -6.07 -6.33 -22.81
N TYR A 2 -4.77 -6.02 -22.79
CA TYR A 2 -4.13 -5.23 -21.74
C TYR A 2 -4.60 -3.77 -21.84
N LYS A 3 -5.58 -3.37 -21.03
CA LYS A 3 -6.01 -1.97 -20.93
C LYS A 3 -4.97 -1.20 -20.11
N ALA A 4 -4.23 -0.35 -20.82
CA ALA A 4 -3.54 0.85 -20.38
C ALA A 4 -3.02 0.82 -18.92
N ILE A 5 -1.72 0.54 -18.81
CA ILE A 5 -0.88 1.00 -17.71
C ILE A 5 -1.20 2.49 -17.51
N SER A 6 -1.78 2.84 -16.36
CA SER A 6 -2.05 4.23 -16.00
C SER A 6 -0.75 5.03 -16.17
N ALA A 7 -0.81 6.11 -16.93
CA ALA A 7 0.37 6.91 -17.34
C ALA A 7 1.21 7.47 -16.18
N LYS A 8 0.76 7.28 -14.92
CA LYS A 8 1.51 7.59 -13.70
C LYS A 8 2.76 6.72 -13.48
N LEU A 9 2.88 5.57 -14.13
CA LEU A 9 4.01 4.64 -13.94
C LEU A 9 5.16 4.82 -14.94
N ILE A 10 5.08 5.76 -15.88
CA ILE A 10 5.95 5.79 -17.08
C ILE A 10 7.28 6.55 -16.88
N ASN A 11 7.44 7.36 -15.83
CA ASN A 11 8.65 8.19 -15.65
C ASN A 11 9.61 7.68 -14.56
N VAL A 12 10.06 6.43 -14.66
CA VAL A 12 11.28 5.97 -13.97
C VAL A 12 12.30 5.55 -15.04
N THR A 13 12.77 6.50 -15.84
CA THR A 13 13.92 6.31 -16.73
C THR A 13 15.16 6.90 -16.10
N ALA A 14 16.21 6.09 -16.10
CA ALA A 14 17.53 6.34 -15.54
C ALA A 14 18.16 7.65 -16.06
N ALA A 15 18.70 8.45 -15.15
CA ALA A 15 19.74 9.41 -15.45
C ALA A 15 21.05 8.88 -14.83
N ALA A 16 21.79 8.10 -15.61
CA ALA A 16 23.20 7.83 -15.36
C ALA A 16 24.01 8.87 -16.15
N GLY A 17 24.70 9.77 -15.46
CA GLY A 17 25.56 10.76 -16.09
C GLY A 17 26.50 11.42 -15.11
N GLY A 18 27.81 11.19 -15.30
CA GLY A 18 28.88 12.07 -14.81
C GLY A 18 29.74 11.49 -13.68
N ALA A 19 30.95 11.04 -14.04
CA ALA A 19 31.99 10.61 -13.11
C ALA A 19 32.70 11.80 -12.44
N ALA A 20 32.89 11.73 -11.13
CA ALA A 20 33.95 12.42 -10.40
C ALA A 20 34.42 11.52 -9.24
N LEU A 21 35.67 11.08 -9.28
CA LEU A 21 36.32 10.33 -8.20
C LEU A 21 36.56 11.26 -7.01
N LEU A 22 35.94 10.98 -5.88
CA LEU A 22 36.39 11.39 -4.56
C LEU A 22 36.36 10.17 -3.63
N LEU A 23 37.54 9.80 -3.14
CA LEU A 23 37.75 8.78 -2.11
C LEU A 23 37.15 9.27 -0.80
N GLY A 24 35.95 8.81 -0.49
CA GLY A 24 35.33 8.91 0.82
C GLY A 24 34.68 7.58 1.14
N ALA A 25 34.88 7.07 2.35
CA ALA A 25 34.24 5.86 2.84
C ALA A 25 32.72 6.07 2.91
N ALA A 26 32.04 5.91 1.78
CA ALA A 26 30.60 5.81 1.74
C ALA A 26 30.27 4.41 2.24
N ASN A 27 29.68 4.34 3.43
CA ASN A 27 28.89 3.20 3.82
C ASN A 27 27.95 2.89 2.65
N SER A 28 28.25 1.80 1.96
CA SER A 28 27.35 1.18 1.00
C SER A 28 26.09 0.81 1.78
N THR A 29 25.18 1.77 1.93
CA THR A 29 23.77 1.42 2.12
C THR A 29 23.45 0.65 0.87
N ALA A 30 23.46 -0.67 1.00
CA ALA A 30 23.03 -1.57 -0.04
C ALA A 30 21.75 -0.97 -0.60
N HIS A 31 21.79 -0.57 -1.88
CA HIS A 31 20.59 -0.30 -2.62
C HIS A 31 19.85 -1.63 -2.55
N ALA A 32 18.89 -1.73 -1.62
CA ALA A 32 18.09 -2.92 -1.46
C ALA A 32 17.61 -3.28 -2.87
N ALA A 33 17.76 -4.54 -3.26
CA ALA A 33 17.44 -5.00 -4.61
C ALA A 33 16.15 -4.32 -5.09
N ALA A 34 16.26 -3.47 -6.11
CA ALA A 34 15.14 -2.75 -6.67
C ALA A 34 14.13 -3.80 -7.15
N ASN A 35 13.04 -3.93 -6.38
CA ASN A 35 11.84 -4.73 -6.57
C ASN A 35 11.14 -4.86 -5.19
N GLN A 36 10.87 -3.76 -4.48
CA GLN A 36 10.20 -3.76 -3.18
C GLN A 36 9.12 -2.67 -3.09
N ILE A 37 8.01 -3.01 -2.44
CA ILE A 37 6.93 -2.08 -2.11
C ILE A 37 6.83 -1.94 -0.59
N VAL A 38 6.76 -0.71 -0.11
CA VAL A 38 6.41 -0.41 1.30
C VAL A 38 5.18 0.48 1.33
N ALA A 39 4.07 -0.05 1.83
CA ALA A 39 2.88 0.72 2.15
C ALA A 39 2.91 1.09 3.63
N ARG A 40 3.32 2.31 3.94
CA ARG A 40 3.34 2.86 5.29
C ARG A 40 2.01 3.52 5.60
N VAL A 41 1.27 3.02 6.58
CA VAL A 41 -0.01 3.55 7.03
C VAL A 41 0.17 4.25 8.37
N SER A 42 -0.21 5.53 8.44
CA SER A 42 -0.30 6.27 9.71
C SER A 42 -1.75 6.29 10.20
N LEU A 43 -1.98 5.81 11.41
CA LEU A 43 -3.30 5.82 12.04
C LEU A 43 -3.72 7.23 12.49
N SER A 44 -2.79 8.04 13.00
CA SER A 44 -3.05 9.42 13.43
C SER A 44 -3.31 10.34 12.26
N GLN A 45 -2.53 10.22 11.18
CA GLN A 45 -2.68 11.07 10.00
C GLN A 45 -3.74 10.54 9.03
N GLN A 46 -4.17 9.28 9.18
CA GLN A 46 -5.10 8.62 8.26
C GLN A 46 -4.62 8.70 6.81
N THR A 47 -3.35 8.40 6.61
CA THR A 47 -2.70 8.34 5.31
C THR A 47 -2.00 7.00 5.08
N MET A 48 -1.85 6.63 3.81
CA MET A 48 -0.95 5.58 3.35
C MET A 48 0.03 6.19 2.37
N GLU A 49 1.31 6.12 2.70
CA GLU A 49 2.42 6.42 1.79
C GLU A 49 2.92 5.13 1.18
N VAL A 50 2.99 5.08 -0.15
CA VAL A 50 3.53 3.93 -0.88
C VAL A 50 4.87 4.31 -1.46
N LEU A 51 5.89 3.56 -1.06
CA LEU A 51 7.24 3.64 -1.60
C LEU A 51 7.48 2.46 -2.53
N VAL A 52 7.99 2.76 -3.72
CA VAL A 52 8.45 1.76 -4.70
C VAL A 52 9.97 1.88 -4.76
N ASP A 53 10.67 0.81 -4.43
CA ASP A 53 12.14 0.77 -4.38
C ASP A 53 12.73 1.90 -3.54
N GLY A 54 12.08 2.17 -2.40
CA GLY A 54 12.48 3.21 -1.45
C GLY A 54 12.11 4.64 -1.88
N ARG A 55 11.51 4.84 -3.06
CA ARG A 55 11.08 6.16 -3.55
C ARG A 55 9.61 6.41 -3.23
N PRO A 56 9.25 7.49 -2.50
CA PRO A 56 7.86 7.87 -2.30
C PRO A 56 7.16 8.08 -3.65
N THR A 57 6.12 7.30 -3.91
CA THR A 57 5.42 7.27 -5.21
C THR A 57 3.97 7.72 -5.06
N PHE A 58 3.29 7.29 -3.99
CA PHE A 58 1.92 7.67 -3.72
C PHE A 58 1.72 8.09 -2.27
N ALA A 59 0.77 9.01 -2.06
CA ALA A 59 0.24 9.37 -0.76
C ALA A 59 -1.28 9.45 -0.86
N TRP A 60 -1.97 8.60 -0.09
CA TRP A 60 -3.41 8.45 -0.17
C TRP A 60 -4.07 8.63 1.19
N LYS A 61 -5.26 9.23 1.22
CA LYS A 61 -6.11 9.19 2.42
C LYS A 61 -6.62 7.76 2.63
N VAL A 62 -6.61 7.32 3.88
CA VAL A 62 -7.22 6.05 4.30
C VAL A 62 -8.34 6.27 5.29
N SER A 63 -9.14 5.23 5.54
CA SER A 63 -10.00 5.16 6.71
C SER A 63 -9.75 3.84 7.44
N THR A 64 -9.15 3.92 8.63
CA THR A 64 -8.78 2.73 9.42
C THR A 64 -9.83 2.45 10.50
N GLY A 65 -9.52 1.47 11.35
CA GLY A 65 -10.32 1.06 12.49
C GLY A 65 -10.69 2.21 13.42
N ASP A 66 -11.96 2.29 13.80
CA ASP A 66 -12.42 3.21 14.84
C ASP A 66 -11.99 2.78 16.26
N SER A 67 -12.43 3.52 17.28
CA SER A 67 -12.07 3.25 18.68
C SER A 67 -12.55 1.90 19.20
N ALA A 68 -13.59 1.31 18.60
CA ALA A 68 -14.10 -0.01 18.97
C ALA A 68 -13.42 -1.14 18.19
N HIS A 69 -12.78 -0.83 17.06
CA HIS A 69 -12.23 -1.82 16.12
C HIS A 69 -10.84 -1.43 15.64
N VAL A 70 -9.87 -1.40 16.56
CA VAL A 70 -8.51 -0.91 16.29
C VAL A 70 -7.81 -1.68 15.17
N THR A 71 -7.21 -0.96 14.23
CA THR A 71 -6.30 -1.54 13.24
C THR A 71 -4.97 -1.90 13.93
N PRO A 72 -4.46 -3.14 13.81
CA PRO A 72 -3.24 -3.55 14.49
C PRO A 72 -2.02 -2.81 13.91
N THR A 73 -1.14 -2.32 14.78
CA THR A 73 0.15 -1.73 14.40
C THR A 73 1.20 -2.82 14.21
N GLY A 74 2.16 -2.60 13.33
CA GLY A 74 3.26 -3.54 13.07
C GLY A 74 3.70 -3.55 11.61
N SER A 75 4.55 -4.52 11.27
CA SER A 75 4.95 -4.80 9.89
C SER A 75 4.34 -6.12 9.46
N PHE A 76 3.64 -6.10 8.33
CA PHE A 76 2.88 -7.24 7.82
C PHE A 76 3.26 -7.53 6.38
N LYS A 77 3.07 -8.78 5.97
CA LYS A 77 3.15 -9.20 4.57
C LYS A 77 1.74 -9.46 4.04
N PRO A 78 1.45 -9.16 2.77
CA PRO A 78 0.24 -9.65 2.13
C PRO A 78 0.19 -11.18 2.20
N THR A 79 -0.98 -11.72 2.54
CA THR A 79 -1.21 -13.16 2.73
C THR A 79 -2.17 -13.73 1.70
N ARG A 80 -3.22 -12.99 1.37
CA ARG A 80 -4.23 -13.37 0.37
C ARG A 80 -4.69 -12.14 -0.39
N MET A 81 -4.98 -12.31 -1.66
CA MET A 81 -5.45 -11.24 -2.55
C MET A 81 -6.70 -11.69 -3.29
N HIS A 82 -7.67 -10.78 -3.39
CA HIS A 82 -8.92 -11.02 -4.11
C HIS A 82 -9.34 -9.72 -4.82
N GLU A 83 -9.54 -9.76 -6.13
CA GLU A 83 -10.08 -8.62 -6.88
C GLU A 83 -11.46 -8.21 -6.35
N MET A 84 -12.27 -9.19 -5.95
CA MET A 84 -13.51 -8.97 -5.21
C MET A 84 -13.62 -9.94 -4.04
N TRP A 85 -13.86 -9.42 -2.85
CA TRP A 85 -14.16 -10.21 -1.66
C TRP A 85 -15.45 -9.71 -1.00
N HIS A 86 -16.25 -10.63 -0.47
CA HIS A 86 -17.47 -10.28 0.29
C HIS A 86 -17.29 -10.75 1.73
N SER A 87 -17.36 -9.83 2.69
CA SER A 87 -17.15 -10.17 4.09
C SER A 87 -18.40 -10.76 4.73
N LYS A 88 -18.41 -12.07 4.95
CA LYS A 88 -19.50 -12.77 5.66
C LYS A 88 -19.73 -12.22 7.07
N LYS A 89 -18.68 -11.73 7.74
CA LYS A 89 -18.77 -11.14 9.09
C LYS A 89 -19.52 -9.80 9.10
N TYR A 90 -19.51 -9.08 7.98
CA TYR A 90 -20.11 -7.75 7.83
C TYR A 90 -21.19 -7.79 6.74
N ASP A 91 -22.15 -8.70 6.87
CA ASP A 91 -23.34 -8.80 6.01
C ASP A 91 -23.02 -8.80 4.51
N ASN A 92 -22.03 -9.61 4.10
CA ASN A 92 -21.51 -9.68 2.74
C ASN A 92 -21.07 -8.33 2.16
N ALA A 93 -20.60 -7.40 3.00
CA ALA A 93 -20.09 -6.12 2.53
C ALA A 93 -18.98 -6.32 1.49
N PRO A 94 -19.05 -5.61 0.34
CA PRO A 94 -18.06 -5.75 -0.71
C PRO A 94 -16.73 -5.11 -0.30
N MET A 95 -15.65 -5.81 -0.61
CA MET A 95 -14.27 -5.39 -0.41
C MET A 95 -13.50 -5.58 -1.74
N PRO A 96 -13.69 -4.67 -2.71
CA PRO A 96 -12.95 -4.73 -3.97
C PRO A 96 -11.46 -4.50 -3.74
N HIS A 97 -10.62 -5.11 -4.57
CA HIS A 97 -9.16 -5.00 -4.53
C HIS A 97 -8.58 -5.29 -3.15
N SER A 98 -9.00 -6.40 -2.56
CA SER A 98 -8.63 -6.80 -1.21
C SER A 98 -7.23 -7.41 -1.15
N VAL A 99 -6.37 -6.83 -0.31
CA VAL A 99 -5.04 -7.34 0.06
C VAL A 99 -5.03 -7.62 1.57
N PHE A 100 -5.21 -8.87 1.96
CA PHE A 100 -5.20 -9.30 3.36
C PHE A 100 -3.79 -9.34 3.91
N PHE A 101 -3.59 -8.91 5.16
CA PHE A 101 -2.25 -8.86 5.78
C PHE A 101 -2.18 -9.47 7.19
N SER A 102 -3.31 -9.70 7.85
CA SER A 102 -3.36 -10.41 9.13
C SER A 102 -4.77 -10.94 9.37
N GLY A 103 -4.97 -12.26 9.41
CA GLY A 103 -6.29 -12.87 9.62
C GLY A 103 -7.37 -12.32 8.66
N GLY A 104 -8.29 -11.51 9.23
CA GLY A 104 -9.36 -10.82 8.50
C GLY A 104 -9.11 -9.34 8.17
N TYR A 105 -7.95 -8.79 8.55
CA TYR A 105 -7.55 -7.42 8.23
C TYR A 105 -7.00 -7.31 6.80
N ALA A 106 -7.48 -6.33 6.06
CA ALA A 106 -7.08 -6.08 4.68
C ALA A 106 -6.95 -4.59 4.37
N VAL A 107 -6.15 -4.29 3.35
CA VAL A 107 -6.26 -3.06 2.56
C VAL A 107 -7.27 -3.32 1.45
N HIS A 108 -8.27 -2.46 1.27
CA HIS A 108 -9.29 -2.66 0.24
C HIS A 108 -10.03 -1.36 -0.13
N ALA A 109 -10.74 -1.37 -1.27
CA ALA A 109 -11.59 -0.26 -1.70
C ALA A 109 -12.82 -0.09 -0.80
N THR A 110 -13.33 1.14 -0.69
CA THR A 110 -14.60 1.42 -0.02
C THR A 110 -15.49 2.34 -0.84
N ASN A 111 -16.81 2.20 -0.68
CA ASN A 111 -17.79 3.16 -1.19
C ASN A 111 -18.03 4.32 -0.19
N ALA A 112 -17.54 4.21 1.05
CA ALA A 112 -17.66 5.24 2.07
C ALA A 112 -16.62 6.36 1.88
N ILE A 113 -16.52 6.93 0.68
CA ILE A 113 -15.48 7.89 0.27
C ILE A 113 -15.39 9.09 1.22
N LYS A 114 -16.54 9.59 1.70
CA LYS A 114 -16.62 10.72 2.65
C LYS A 114 -15.96 10.43 4.01
N ARG A 115 -15.64 9.17 4.31
CA ARG A 115 -14.98 8.74 5.55
C ARG A 115 -13.45 8.63 5.42
N LEU A 116 -12.88 8.76 4.23
CA LEU A 116 -11.43 8.79 4.05
C LEU A 116 -10.82 10.03 4.74
N GLY A 117 -9.68 9.84 5.41
CA GLY A 117 -9.02 10.83 6.27
C GLY A 117 -9.46 10.80 7.74
N ARG A 118 -10.25 9.80 8.16
CA ARG A 118 -10.67 9.60 9.56
C ARG A 118 -10.92 8.12 9.88
N PRO A 119 -10.75 7.69 11.13
CA PRO A 119 -11.14 6.35 11.57
C PRO A 119 -12.64 6.11 11.41
N ALA A 120 -13.02 5.00 10.76
CA ALA A 120 -14.43 4.63 10.53
C ALA A 120 -14.65 3.17 10.13
N SER A 121 -13.60 2.36 10.06
CA SER A 121 -13.70 0.96 9.66
C SER A 121 -13.81 0.04 10.87
N HIS A 122 -14.09 -1.22 10.59
CA HIS A 122 -14.03 -2.30 11.59
C HIS A 122 -12.62 -2.93 11.64
N GLY A 123 -11.58 -2.12 11.45
CA GLY A 123 -10.17 -2.51 11.55
C GLY A 123 -9.41 -2.59 10.22
N CYS A 124 -10.07 -2.78 9.09
CA CYS A 124 -9.43 -2.77 7.77
C CYS A 124 -8.92 -1.36 7.38
N VAL A 125 -7.93 -1.30 6.49
CA VAL A 125 -7.45 -0.05 5.91
C VAL A 125 -8.21 0.20 4.61
N ARG A 126 -9.15 1.15 4.64
CA ARG A 126 -9.97 1.47 3.47
C ARG A 126 -9.30 2.54 2.61
N LEU A 127 -9.32 2.34 1.29
CA LEU A 127 -8.84 3.26 0.28
C LEU A 127 -9.97 3.72 -0.65
N HIS A 128 -9.73 4.83 -1.34
CA HIS A 128 -10.51 5.17 -2.53
C HIS A 128 -10.41 4.02 -3.56
N PRO A 129 -11.47 3.69 -4.32
CA PRO A 129 -11.46 2.61 -5.30
C PRO A 129 -10.26 2.63 -6.25
N ASP A 130 -9.95 3.78 -6.86
CA ASP A 130 -8.80 3.91 -7.76
C ASP A 130 -7.47 3.61 -7.06
N ASN A 131 -7.27 4.14 -5.85
CA ASN A 131 -6.05 3.90 -5.07
C ASN A 131 -5.92 2.44 -4.62
N ALA A 132 -7.05 1.78 -4.33
CA ALA A 132 -7.06 0.37 -3.98
C ALA A 132 -6.72 -0.51 -5.19
N ALA A 133 -7.21 -0.16 -6.38
CA ALA A 133 -6.86 -0.83 -7.63
C ALA A 133 -5.36 -0.68 -7.94
N ASP A 134 -4.84 0.55 -7.83
CA ASP A 134 -3.40 0.83 -7.99
C ASP A 134 -2.56 0.02 -7.00
N PHE A 135 -2.94 0.01 -5.72
CA PHE A 135 -2.23 -0.76 -4.70
C PHE A 135 -2.26 -2.26 -4.99
N TYR A 136 -3.44 -2.81 -5.31
CA TYR A 136 -3.60 -4.22 -5.64
C TYR A 136 -2.71 -4.62 -6.82
N GLN A 137 -2.69 -3.82 -7.88
CA GLN A 137 -1.87 -4.06 -9.05
C GLN A 137 -0.37 -4.00 -8.73
N LEU A 138 0.06 -3.06 -7.87
CA LEU A 138 1.44 -3.02 -7.39
C LEU A 138 1.82 -4.31 -6.64
N VAL A 139 0.97 -4.77 -5.72
CA VAL A 139 1.24 -6.01 -4.96
C VAL A 139 1.24 -7.23 -5.88
N GLU A 140 0.36 -7.28 -6.89
CA GLU A 140 0.32 -8.34 -7.87
C GLU A 140 1.59 -8.36 -8.74
N THR A 141 2.07 -7.18 -9.14
CA THR A 141 3.24 -7.03 -10.01
C THR A 141 4.55 -7.34 -9.29
N PHE A 142 4.75 -6.77 -8.10
CA PHE A 142 5.99 -6.94 -7.33
C PHE A 142 6.00 -8.26 -6.54
N GLY A 143 4.81 -8.77 -6.23
CA GLY A 143 4.59 -9.98 -5.44
C GLY A 143 4.42 -9.71 -3.93
N PRO A 144 3.62 -10.53 -3.24
CA PRO A 144 3.42 -10.45 -1.79
C PRO A 144 4.71 -10.46 -0.97
N THR A 145 5.68 -11.30 -1.33
CA THR A 145 6.97 -11.43 -0.62
C THR A 145 7.75 -10.12 -0.61
N ASN A 146 7.66 -9.36 -1.70
CA ASN A 146 8.35 -8.09 -1.90
C ASN A 146 7.56 -6.87 -1.41
N THR A 147 6.37 -7.09 -0.86
CA THR A 147 5.51 -6.04 -0.35
C THR A 147 5.52 -6.06 1.18
N SER A 148 5.65 -4.91 1.81
CA SER A 148 5.50 -4.75 3.26
C SER A 148 4.41 -3.72 3.55
N ILE A 149 3.46 -4.07 4.41
CA ILE A 149 2.43 -3.15 4.94
C ILE A 149 2.85 -2.79 6.35
N VAL A 150 3.26 -1.54 6.56
CA VAL A 150 3.79 -1.05 7.83
C VAL A 150 2.79 -0.09 8.45
N ILE A 151 2.17 -0.47 9.55
CA ILE A 151 1.13 0.32 10.23
C ILE A 151 1.71 0.91 11.51
N VAL A 152 1.73 2.24 11.56
CA VAL A 152 2.25 3.05 12.68
C VAL A 152 1.15 3.92 13.27
N LYS A 153 1.33 4.34 14.51
CA LYS A 153 0.42 5.31 15.14
C LYS A 153 0.44 6.64 14.42
#